data_AF-A0A803MYW9-F1
#
_entry.id   AF-A0A803MYW9-F1
#
_cell.length_a   1.000
_cell.length_b   1.000
_cell.length_c   1.000
_cell.angle_alpha   90.00
_cell.angle_beta   90.00
_cell.angle_gamma   90.00
#
_symmetry.space_group_name_H-M   'P 1'
#
loop_
_entity.id
_entity.type
_entity.pdbx_description
1 polymer ?
#
loop_
_entity_poly.entity_id
_entity_poly.type
_entity_poly.pdbx_seq_one_letter_code
_entity_poly.pdbx_strand_id
1 'polypeptide(L)'
;MIMAVTILSKENHPSATTNLRALAQGLDRAVISLNGYMANGFMFRTKDSERTRETQNSGIVVNGDCGSSTLNYYGLLQEIIEVQYEEEIVSLCLSVTGGMCTVMVEGSVLTVLTS
;
A
#
# COMPACT_ATOMS: atom_id res chain seq x y z
N MET A 1 17.27 -12.85 7.73
CA MET A 1 16.60 -11.69 8.36
C MET A 1 15.70 -12.12 9.53
N ILE A 2 14.73 -13.04 9.31
CA ILE A 2 13.86 -13.61 10.37
C ILE A 2 14.61 -14.05 11.64
N MET A 3 15.67 -14.86 11.50
CA MET A 3 16.41 -15.40 12.64
C MET A 3 17.00 -14.31 13.56
N ALA A 4 17.45 -13.19 13.00
CA ALA A 4 18.03 -12.09 13.78
C ALA A 4 16.96 -11.36 14.61
N VAL A 5 15.78 -11.11 14.02
CA VAL A 5 14.65 -10.50 14.73
C VAL A 5 14.11 -11.43 15.81
N THR A 6 14.09 -12.74 15.58
CA THR A 6 13.70 -13.72 16.60
C THR A 6 14.66 -13.73 17.79
N ILE A 7 15.97 -13.59 17.56
CA ILE A 7 16.99 -13.50 18.62
C ILE A 7 16.78 -12.23 19.45
N LEU A 8 16.67 -11.07 18.79
CA LEU A 8 16.44 -9.79 19.47
C LEU A 8 15.13 -9.78 20.29
N SER A 9 14.08 -10.44 19.77
CA SER A 9 12.81 -10.58 20.49
C SER A 9 12.93 -11.49 21.71
N LYS A 10 13.74 -12.56 21.65
CA LYS A 10 13.99 -13.44 22.80
C LYS A 10 14.81 -12.73 23.88
N GLU A 11 15.65 -11.79 23.49
CA GLU A 11 16.49 -10.99 24.38
C GLU A 11 15.78 -9.75 24.94
N ASN A 12 14.49 -9.52 24.61
CA ASN A 12 13.75 -8.30 24.93
C ASN A 12 14.51 -7.01 24.55
N HIS A 13 15.28 -7.07 23.46
CA HIS A 13 16.07 -5.93 23.00
C HIS A 13 15.14 -4.81 22.51
N PRO A 14 15.37 -3.53 22.86
CA PRO A 14 14.48 -2.42 22.49
C PRO A 14 14.31 -2.24 20.97
N SER A 15 15.27 -2.71 20.18
CA SER A 15 15.17 -2.72 18.71
C SER A 15 14.24 -3.80 18.14
N ALA A 16 13.78 -4.77 18.94
CA ALA A 16 12.79 -5.76 18.51
C ALA A 16 11.37 -5.20 18.63
N THR A 17 11.10 -4.11 17.91
CA THR A 17 9.77 -3.50 17.88
C THR A 17 8.75 -4.45 17.25
N THR A 18 7.48 -4.28 17.62
CA THR A 18 6.36 -5.06 17.06
C THR A 18 6.36 -5.00 15.52
N ASN A 19 6.57 -3.82 14.95
CA ASN A 19 6.58 -3.62 13.50
C ASN A 19 7.75 -4.37 12.83
N LEU A 20 8.94 -4.40 13.44
CA LEU A 20 10.09 -5.17 12.93
C LEU A 20 9.82 -6.67 12.97
N ARG A 21 9.11 -7.15 14.00
CA ARG A 21 8.66 -8.54 14.09
C ARG A 21 7.64 -8.88 13.01
N ALA A 22 6.60 -8.06 12.85
CA ALA A 22 5.56 -8.25 11.84
C ALA A 22 6.15 -8.28 10.43
N LEU A 23 7.05 -7.32 10.10
CA LEU A 23 7.78 -7.30 8.84
C LEU A 23 8.66 -8.52 8.62
N ALA A 24 9.33 -9.01 9.67
CA ALA A 24 10.18 -10.19 9.57
C ALA A 24 9.35 -11.47 9.33
N GLN A 25 8.23 -11.62 10.02
CA GLN A 25 7.33 -12.78 9.86
C GLN A 25 6.68 -12.84 8.48
N GLY A 26 6.54 -11.69 7.81
CA GLY A 26 5.94 -11.55 6.50
C GLY A 26 4.43 -11.36 6.59
N LEU A 27 3.79 -11.16 5.43
CA LEU A 27 2.33 -11.09 5.36
C LEU A 27 1.70 -12.38 5.91
N ASP A 28 0.56 -12.23 6.57
CA ASP A 28 -0.37 -13.34 6.71
C ASP A 28 -0.76 -13.86 5.31
N ARG A 29 -0.99 -15.16 5.18
CA ARG A 29 -1.15 -15.82 3.87
C ARG A 29 -2.42 -15.39 3.12
N ALA A 30 -3.29 -14.60 3.75
CA ALA A 30 -4.51 -14.10 3.18
C ALA A 30 -4.29 -12.72 2.55
N VAL A 31 -4.39 -12.68 1.23
CA VAL A 31 -4.42 -11.45 0.43
C VAL A 31 -5.85 -11.29 -0.07
N ILE A 32 -6.50 -10.17 0.23
CA ILE A 32 -7.89 -9.90 -0.18
C ILE A 32 -7.89 -8.79 -1.23
N SER A 33 -8.48 -9.05 -2.39
CA SER A 33 -8.71 -8.02 -3.41
C SER A 33 -10.04 -7.33 -3.16
N LEU A 34 -10.04 -6.00 -3.19
CA LEU A 34 -11.17 -5.13 -2.90
C LEU A 34 -11.55 -4.30 -4.13
N ASN A 35 -12.85 -4.06 -4.26
CA ASN A 35 -13.41 -3.23 -5.34
C ASN A 35 -13.50 -1.74 -4.97
N GLY A 36 -13.28 -1.40 -3.70
CA GLY A 36 -13.26 -0.04 -3.22
C GLY A 36 -12.68 0.10 -1.82
N TYR A 37 -12.21 1.30 -1.50
CA TYR A 37 -11.56 1.64 -0.23
C TYR A 37 -11.97 3.04 0.22
N MET A 38 -12.21 3.23 1.51
CA MET A 38 -12.57 4.52 2.08
C MET A 38 -11.33 5.17 2.68
N ALA A 39 -10.88 6.28 2.09
CA ALA A 39 -9.75 7.07 2.57
C ALA A 39 -10.16 8.55 2.65
N ASN A 40 -9.83 9.21 3.76
CA ASN A 40 -10.10 10.64 3.97
C ASN A 40 -11.58 11.05 3.70
N GLY A 41 -12.54 10.16 3.99
CA GLY A 41 -13.97 10.40 3.74
C GLY A 41 -14.44 10.17 2.30
N PHE A 42 -13.55 9.77 1.39
CA PHE A 42 -13.87 9.48 -0.01
C PHE A 42 -13.78 7.97 -0.28
N MET A 43 -14.76 7.44 -1.02
CA MET A 43 -14.72 6.06 -1.50
C MET A 43 -14.04 6.01 -2.86
N PHE A 44 -12.82 5.50 -2.86
CA PHE A 44 -12.07 5.14 -4.05
C PHE A 44 -12.55 3.79 -4.56
N ARG A 45 -12.56 3.62 -5.88
CA ARG A 45 -13.03 2.39 -6.52
C ARG A 45 -12.11 1.98 -7.64
N THR A 46 -12.01 0.67 -7.86
CA THR A 46 -11.27 0.16 -9.01
C THR A 46 -11.98 0.58 -10.30
N LYS A 47 -11.21 0.80 -11.36
CA LYS A 47 -11.70 1.23 -12.68
C LYS A 47 -12.81 0.31 -13.20
N ASP A 48 -12.68 -0.99 -12.98
CA ASP A 48 -13.69 -1.95 -13.41
C ASP A 48 -15.00 -1.81 -12.60
N SER A 49 -14.90 -1.49 -11.31
CA SER A 49 -16.05 -1.31 -10.41
C SER A 49 -16.87 -0.05 -10.64
N GLU A 50 -16.32 0.93 -11.38
CA GLU A 50 -17.01 2.17 -11.74
C GLU A 50 -17.52 2.19 -13.19
N ARG A 51 -17.26 1.14 -13.98
CA ARG A 51 -17.66 1.07 -15.39
C ARG A 51 -19.17 1.28 -15.61
N THR A 52 -20.00 0.91 -14.64
CA THR A 52 -21.47 1.04 -14.70
C THR A 52 -22.00 2.22 -13.89
N ARG A 53 -21.14 3.10 -13.37
CA ARG A 53 -21.53 4.22 -12.50
C ARG A 53 -21.46 5.55 -13.25
N GLU A 54 -22.26 6.51 -12.77
CA GLU A 54 -22.28 7.88 -13.28
C GLU A 54 -21.05 8.69 -12.85
N THR A 55 -20.48 8.39 -11.66
CA THR A 55 -19.30 9.07 -11.13
C THR A 55 -18.08 8.16 -11.14
N GLN A 56 -16.96 8.71 -11.63
CA GLN A 56 -15.66 8.06 -11.66
C GLN A 56 -14.81 8.57 -10.48
N ASN A 57 -14.37 7.64 -9.64
CA ASN A 57 -13.54 7.86 -8.46
C ASN A 57 -12.33 6.92 -8.43
N SER A 58 -11.92 6.40 -9.60
CA SER A 58 -10.68 5.60 -9.76
C SER A 58 -9.43 6.43 -10.01
N GLY A 59 -9.55 7.75 -10.19
CA GLY A 59 -8.40 8.61 -10.40
C GLY A 59 -7.50 8.68 -9.16
N ILE A 60 -6.20 8.49 -9.34
CA ILE A 60 -5.20 8.62 -8.27
C ILE A 60 -4.18 9.69 -8.67
N VAL A 61 -3.73 10.46 -7.68
CA VAL A 61 -2.56 11.34 -7.79
C VAL A 61 -1.51 10.89 -6.77
N VAL A 62 -0.27 10.85 -7.23
CA VAL A 62 0.90 10.43 -6.48
C VAL A 62 1.92 11.55 -6.59
N ASN A 63 2.36 12.06 -5.46
CA ASN A 63 3.46 13.03 -5.44
C ASN A 63 4.76 12.24 -5.46
N GLY A 64 5.57 12.43 -6.51
CA GLY A 64 6.92 11.91 -6.58
C GLY A 64 7.94 13.02 -6.37
N ASP A 65 8.98 12.73 -5.60
CA ASP A 65 10.11 13.63 -5.45
C ASP A 65 11.05 13.51 -6.65
N CYS A 66 11.28 14.62 -7.34
CA CYS A 66 12.24 14.73 -8.43
C CYS A 66 13.24 15.84 -8.09
N GLY A 67 14.26 15.47 -7.31
CA GLY A 67 15.30 16.38 -6.85
C GLY A 67 14.72 17.52 -6.00
N SER A 68 14.81 18.76 -6.49
CA SER A 68 14.27 19.96 -5.82
C SER A 68 12.82 20.28 -6.19
N SER A 69 12.14 19.42 -6.94
CA SER A 69 10.76 19.63 -7.40
C SER A 69 9.88 18.44 -7.06
N THR A 70 8.62 18.72 -6.74
CA THR A 70 7.58 17.70 -6.58
C THR A 70 6.88 17.54 -7.92
N LEU A 71 6.86 16.32 -8.46
CA LEU A 71 6.15 15.99 -9.69
C LEU A 71 4.91 15.15 -9.34
N ASN A 72 3.76 15.53 -9.86
CA ASN A 72 2.54 14.77 -9.66
C ASN A 72 2.37 13.75 -10.80
N TYR A 73 2.25 12.48 -10.43
CA TYR A 73 1.91 11.39 -11.32
C TYR A 73 0.42 11.07 -11.19
N TYR A 74 -0.25 10.95 -12.33
CA TYR A 74 -1.68 10.65 -12.38
C TYR A 74 -1.89 9.23 -12.90
N GLY A 75 -2.79 8.49 -12.28
CA GLY A 75 -3.05 7.09 -12.59
C GLY A 75 -4.50 6.69 -12.40
N LEU A 76 -4.80 5.44 -12.76
CA LEU A 76 -6.10 4.83 -12.55
C LEU A 76 -5.96 3.66 -11.58
N LEU A 77 -6.84 3.63 -10.59
CA LEU A 77 -6.92 2.59 -9.58
C LEU A 77 -7.42 1.30 -10.21
N GLN A 78 -6.52 0.32 -10.31
CA GLN A 78 -6.80 -0.92 -10.99
C GLN A 78 -7.15 -2.02 -10.01
N GLU A 79 -6.39 -2.09 -8.93
CA GLU A 79 -6.61 -3.09 -7.89
C GLU A 79 -6.37 -2.46 -6.51
N ILE A 80 -7.15 -2.91 -5.54
CA ILE A 80 -6.94 -2.60 -4.12
C ILE A 80 -6.72 -3.95 -3.45
N ILE A 81 -5.64 -4.08 -2.71
CA ILE A 81 -5.28 -5.29 -2.01
C ILE A 81 -5.17 -4.98 -0.53
N GLU A 82 -5.89 -5.72 0.30
CA GLU A 82 -5.73 -5.67 1.75
C GLU A 82 -4.84 -6.82 2.21
N VAL A 83 -3.82 -6.47 2.98
CA VAL A 83 -2.84 -7.41 3.52
C VAL A 83 -2.76 -7.26 5.04
N GLN A 84 -2.71 -8.37 5.75
CA GLN A 84 -2.62 -8.38 7.20
C GLN A 84 -1.20 -8.78 7.63
N TYR A 85 -0.61 -8.03 8.56
CA TYR A 85 0.66 -8.31 9.21
C TYR A 85 0.42 -8.44 10.72
N GLU A 86 0.39 -9.66 11.25
CA GLU A 86 -0.02 -9.95 12.64
C GLU A 86 -1.36 -9.24 12.99
N GLU A 87 -1.30 -8.11 13.69
CA GLU A 87 -2.47 -7.31 14.14
C GLU A 87 -2.70 -6.02 13.33
N GLU A 88 -1.81 -5.68 12.39
CA GLU A 88 -1.93 -4.49 11.54
C GLU A 88 -2.49 -4.87 10.15
N ILE A 89 -3.57 -4.22 9.74
CA ILE A 89 -4.12 -4.34 8.39
C ILE A 89 -3.61 -3.17 7.56
N VAL A 90 -2.99 -3.49 6.43
CA VAL A 90 -2.49 -2.50 5.48
C VAL A 90 -3.22 -2.68 4.15
N SER A 91 -3.87 -1.61 3.70
CA SER A 91 -4.41 -1.56 2.33
C SER A 91 -3.37 -1.01 1.37
N LEU A 92 -3.09 -1.78 0.32
CA LEU A 92 -2.20 -1.49 -0.79
C LEU A 92 -3.04 -1.19 -2.03
N CYS A 93 -3.05 0.07 -2.49
CA CYS A 93 -3.66 0.39 -3.78
C CYS A 93 -2.63 0.28 -4.89
N LEU A 94 -2.94 -0.46 -5.95
CA LEU A 94 -2.09 -0.63 -7.13
C LEU A 94 -2.66 0.18 -8.30
N SER A 95 -1.84 1.10 -8.82
CA SER A 95 -2.09 1.81 -10.07
C SER A 95 -0.95 1.54 -11.05
N VAL A 96 -1.32 1.30 -12.31
CA VAL A 96 -0.36 1.20 -13.41
C VAL A 96 -0.38 2.51 -14.20
N THR A 97 0.71 3.26 -14.14
CA THR A 97 0.90 4.46 -14.96
C THR A 97 2.15 4.29 -15.81
N GLY A 98 2.00 4.07 -17.12
CA GLY A 98 3.14 4.10 -18.06
C GLY A 98 4.30 3.16 -17.75
N GLY A 99 4.06 2.03 -17.07
CA GLY A 99 5.09 1.08 -16.64
C GLY A 99 5.50 1.18 -15.16
N MET A 100 5.06 2.20 -14.43
CA MET A 100 5.24 2.32 -12.98
C MET A 100 4.08 1.69 -12.20
N CYS A 101 4.41 0.97 -11.13
CA CYS A 101 3.46 0.39 -10.19
C CYS A 101 3.49 1.19 -8.88
N THR A 102 2.48 2.03 -8.65
CA THR A 102 2.43 2.82 -7.40
C THR A 102 1.66 2.05 -6.33
N VAL A 103 2.23 2.00 -5.12
CA VAL A 103 1.62 1.41 -3.92
C VAL A 103 1.21 2.54 -2.97
N MET A 104 -0.05 2.61 -2.57
CA MET A 104 -0.46 3.51 -1.47
C MET A 104 -0.69 2.69 -0.20
N VAL A 105 -0.13 3.12 0.93
CA VAL A 105 -0.27 2.50 2.26
C VAL A 105 -0.89 3.52 3.21
N GLU A 106 -2.08 3.25 3.74
CA GLU A 106 -2.72 4.02 4.85
C GLU A 106 -2.32 5.51 4.96
N GLY A 107 -2.74 6.32 3.99
CA GLY A 107 -2.54 7.78 4.03
C GLY A 107 -1.10 8.26 3.76
N SER A 108 -0.14 7.35 3.60
CA SER A 108 1.22 7.63 3.11
C SER A 108 1.40 7.00 1.73
N VAL A 109 1.56 7.83 0.71
CA VAL A 109 1.79 7.35 -0.66
C VAL A 109 3.24 6.86 -0.76
N LEU A 110 3.44 5.55 -0.83
CA LEU A 110 4.77 4.94 -1.01
C LEU A 110 4.96 4.59 -2.50
N THR A 111 5.43 5.54 -3.28
CA THR A 111 5.75 5.29 -4.70
C THR A 111 6.87 4.27 -4.82
N VAL A 112 6.54 3.01 -5.16
CA VAL A 112 7.55 2.01 -5.49
C VAL A 112 7.90 2.18 -6.97
N LEU A 113 9.03 2.80 -7.26
CA LEU A 113 9.62 2.79 -8.61
C LEU A 113 10.14 1.38 -8.88
N THR A 114 9.44 0.60 -9.70
CA THR A 114 9.99 -0.63 -10.27
C THR A 114 10.63 -0.31 -11.62
N SER A 115 11.91 -0.62 -11.78
CA SER A 115 12.72 -0.41 -12.99
C SER A 115 12.35 -1.37 -14.11
#